data_AF-A0A4V1UBD6-F1
#
_entry.id   AF-A0A4V1UBD6-F1
#
_cell.length_a   1.000
_cell.length_b   1.000
_cell.length_c   1.000
_cell.angle_alpha   90.00
_cell.angle_beta   90.00
_cell.angle_gamma   90.00
#
_symmetry.space_group_name_H-M   'P 1'
#
loop_
_entity.id
_entity.type
_entity.pdbx_description
1 polymer ?
#
loop_
_entity_poly.entity_id
_entity_poly.type
_entity_poly.pdbx_seq_one_letter_code
_entity_poly.pdbx_strand_id
1 'polypeptide(L)'
;MRWFNLLLVVAVFSCSDKKDAPDVSNIQMDVTIHRFDKDFFAIDTTRIQSSLQAVEKKYPAFLAVYFKYFAPVSEIAQQQNIAFDSALVQYYRFIQPLAADAEKKFASTDKLEKELESNLRYVKHYFPSFRTPVVLTSVESLNPENPNEVYGTTFYQDTLVISLQMFLGKDYKAYDPTQYPDYLRRRFEPEYMVPNSIRAIAQILRTTAKKIFQEAKYKPK
;
A
#
# COMPACT_ATOMS: atom_id res chain seq x y z
N MET A 1 -42.98 1.55 35.22
CA MET A 1 -41.57 1.10 35.21
C MET A 1 -41.40 -0.42 35.05
N ARG A 2 -42.33 -1.16 34.42
CA ARG A 2 -42.21 -2.63 34.22
C ARG A 2 -41.87 -3.04 32.78
N TRP A 3 -41.91 -2.11 31.82
CA TRP A 3 -41.58 -2.35 30.40
C TRP A 3 -40.12 -2.08 30.01
N PHE A 4 -39.37 -1.34 30.83
CA PHE A 4 -37.95 -1.06 30.55
C PHE A 4 -37.08 -2.33 30.65
N ASN A 5 -37.49 -3.29 31.49
CA ASN A 5 -36.81 -4.59 31.62
C ASN A 5 -37.08 -5.54 30.44
N LEU A 6 -38.13 -5.33 29.65
CA LEU A 6 -38.44 -6.19 28.50
C LEU A 6 -37.54 -5.86 27.28
N LEU A 7 -37.15 -4.59 27.13
CA LEU A 7 -36.25 -4.12 26.08
C LEU A 7 -34.80 -4.58 26.26
N LEU A 8 -34.36 -4.79 27.51
CA LEU A 8 -33.00 -5.27 27.82
C LEU A 8 -32.81 -6.76 27.48
N VAL A 9 -33.89 -7.56 27.53
CA VAL A 9 -33.83 -9.02 27.29
C VAL A 9 -33.82 -9.35 25.78
N VAL A 10 -34.40 -8.51 24.93
CA VAL A 10 -34.40 -8.71 23.47
C VAL A 10 -33.04 -8.37 22.84
N ALA A 11 -32.26 -7.47 23.47
CA ALA A 11 -30.94 -7.08 22.96
C ALA A 11 -29.88 -8.20 23.03
N VAL A 12 -30.07 -9.21 23.88
CA VAL A 12 -29.07 -10.28 24.12
C VAL A 12 -29.17 -11.44 23.12
N PHE A 13 -30.24 -11.53 22.33
CA PHE A 13 -30.46 -12.61 21.36
C PHE A 13 -30.08 -12.25 19.90
N SER A 14 -29.57 -11.05 19.64
CA SER A 14 -29.25 -10.60 18.28
C SER A 14 -27.85 -10.98 17.77
N CYS A 15 -26.96 -11.50 18.62
CA CYS A 15 -25.68 -12.05 18.17
C CYS A 15 -25.85 -13.54 17.87
N SER A 16 -26.21 -13.86 16.62
CA SER A 16 -26.00 -15.21 16.10
C SER A 16 -24.58 -15.27 15.55
N ASP A 17 -23.72 -16.04 16.21
CA ASP A 17 -22.32 -16.33 15.83
C ASP A 17 -22.24 -17.23 14.58
N LYS A 18 -22.96 -16.87 13.51
CA LYS A 18 -22.77 -17.52 12.23
C LYS A 18 -21.51 -16.97 11.59
N LYS A 19 -20.43 -17.72 11.73
CA LYS A 19 -19.23 -17.58 10.90
C LYS A 19 -19.60 -17.98 9.46
N ASP A 20 -20.27 -17.09 8.75
CA ASP A 20 -20.60 -17.25 7.32
C ASP A 20 -19.38 -17.02 6.40
N ALA A 21 -18.19 -16.86 6.98
CA ALA A 21 -16.95 -16.76 6.19
C ALA A 21 -16.62 -18.13 5.57
N PRO A 22 -16.29 -18.18 4.27
CA PRO A 22 -15.89 -19.42 3.63
C PRO A 22 -14.60 -19.96 4.24
N ASP A 23 -14.48 -21.29 4.31
CA ASP A 23 -13.22 -21.93 4.64
C ASP A 23 -12.24 -21.77 3.47
N VAL A 24 -11.13 -21.08 3.73
CA VAL A 24 -10.05 -20.81 2.76
C VAL A 24 -8.73 -21.44 3.19
N SER A 25 -8.74 -22.31 4.21
CA SER A 25 -7.52 -22.92 4.78
C SER A 25 -6.73 -23.74 3.75
N ASN A 26 -7.42 -24.31 2.78
CA ASN A 26 -6.91 -25.14 1.69
C ASN A 26 -6.47 -24.33 0.45
N ILE A 27 -6.65 -23.00 0.44
CA ILE A 27 -6.12 -22.13 -0.63
C ILE A 27 -4.66 -21.81 -0.31
N GLN A 28 -3.75 -22.29 -1.15
CA GLN A 28 -2.34 -21.91 -1.07
C GLN A 28 -2.14 -20.46 -1.50
N MET A 29 -1.43 -19.71 -0.67
CA MET A 29 -1.07 -18.32 -0.89
C MET A 29 0.28 -18.10 -0.25
N ASP A 30 1.24 -17.62 -1.05
CA ASP A 30 2.60 -17.31 -0.61
C ASP A 30 2.84 -15.84 -0.96
N VAL A 31 3.07 -15.01 0.05
CA VAL A 31 3.33 -13.58 -0.12
C VAL A 31 4.70 -13.29 0.44
N THR A 32 5.62 -12.95 -0.45
CA THR A 32 6.92 -12.39 -0.07
C THR A 32 6.92 -10.88 -0.33
N ILE A 33 7.32 -10.10 0.66
CA ILE A 33 7.49 -8.65 0.51
C ILE A 33 8.93 -8.37 0.11
N HIS A 34 9.11 -7.80 -1.09
CA HIS A 34 10.42 -7.33 -1.51
C HIS A 34 10.65 -5.89 -1.05
N ARG A 35 11.72 -5.72 -0.26
CA ARG A 35 12.09 -4.46 0.40
C ARG A 35 12.79 -3.47 -0.53
N PHE A 36 12.09 -2.97 -1.56
CA PHE A 36 12.64 -1.97 -2.49
C PHE A 36 13.13 -0.73 -1.74
N ASP A 37 12.40 -0.29 -0.71
CA ASP A 37 12.84 0.77 0.21
C ASP A 37 14.26 0.50 0.75
N LYS A 38 14.56 -0.69 1.27
CA LYS A 38 15.90 -1.02 1.78
C LYS A 38 16.97 -0.91 0.71
N ASP A 39 16.73 -1.53 -0.45
CA ASP A 39 17.74 -1.58 -1.51
C ASP A 39 17.95 -0.20 -2.15
N PHE A 40 16.89 0.59 -2.29
CA PHE A 40 16.99 1.96 -2.79
C PHE A 40 17.77 2.84 -1.82
N PHE A 41 17.55 2.74 -0.50
CA PHE A 41 18.32 3.49 0.51
C PHE A 41 19.69 2.88 0.87
N ALA A 42 20.08 1.81 0.18
CA ALA A 42 21.43 1.23 0.26
C ALA A 42 22.34 1.69 -0.90
N ILE A 43 21.84 2.50 -1.83
CA ILE A 43 22.63 2.93 -3.01
C ILE A 43 23.81 3.81 -2.62
N ASP A 44 24.91 3.68 -3.36
CA ASP A 44 26.02 4.62 -3.30
C ASP A 44 25.69 5.86 -4.15
N THR A 45 25.40 6.97 -3.47
CA THR A 45 25.08 8.27 -4.09
C THR A 45 26.28 8.93 -4.79
N THR A 46 27.49 8.42 -4.63
CA THR A 46 28.66 8.84 -5.43
C THR A 46 28.79 8.05 -6.74
N ARG A 47 28.02 6.96 -6.88
CA ARG A 47 28.04 6.04 -8.03
C ARG A 47 26.62 5.71 -8.53
N ILE A 48 25.79 6.74 -8.67
CA ILE A 48 24.35 6.64 -8.94
C ILE A 48 24.02 5.70 -10.10
N GLN A 49 24.64 5.88 -11.26
CA GLN A 49 24.30 5.08 -12.44
C GLN A 49 24.47 3.58 -12.19
N SER A 50 25.61 3.15 -11.63
CA SER A 50 25.85 1.74 -11.32
C SER A 50 24.96 1.23 -10.18
N SER A 51 24.67 2.06 -9.18
CA SER A 51 23.81 1.69 -8.07
C SER A 51 22.35 1.50 -8.51
N LEU A 52 21.82 2.41 -9.34
CA LEU A 52 20.48 2.28 -9.91
C LEU A 52 20.35 1.08 -10.85
N GLN A 53 21.39 0.78 -11.65
CA GLN A 53 21.40 -0.44 -12.47
C GLN A 53 21.33 -1.72 -11.62
N ALA A 54 21.96 -1.74 -10.45
CA ALA A 54 21.84 -2.87 -9.53
C ALA A 54 20.42 -2.98 -8.94
N VAL A 55 19.81 -1.86 -8.56
CA VAL A 55 18.41 -1.83 -8.10
C VAL A 55 17.45 -2.27 -9.22
N GLU A 56 17.61 -1.78 -10.44
CA GLU A 56 16.77 -2.13 -11.59
C GLU A 56 16.82 -3.63 -11.92
N LYS A 57 17.99 -4.27 -11.79
CA LYS A 57 18.12 -5.71 -11.98
C LYS A 57 17.30 -6.52 -10.96
N LYS A 58 17.19 -6.02 -9.72
CA LYS A 58 16.39 -6.66 -8.65
C LYS A 58 14.90 -6.33 -8.77
N TYR A 59 14.58 -5.16 -9.31
CA TYR A 59 13.23 -4.61 -9.41
C TYR A 59 12.91 -4.19 -10.86
N PRO A 60 12.86 -5.15 -11.81
CA PRO A 60 12.65 -4.83 -13.21
C PRO A 60 11.29 -4.13 -13.38
N ALA A 61 11.26 -3.12 -14.25
CA ALA A 61 10.12 -2.22 -14.50
C ALA A 61 9.68 -1.33 -13.31
N PHE A 62 9.86 -1.75 -12.06
CA PHE A 62 9.41 -0.98 -10.91
C PHE A 62 10.24 0.29 -10.69
N LEU A 63 11.56 0.27 -10.92
CA LEU A 63 12.38 1.49 -10.74
C LEU A 63 11.90 2.64 -11.64
N ALA A 64 11.54 2.35 -12.88
CA ALA A 64 10.97 3.34 -13.80
C ALA A 64 9.58 3.83 -13.33
N VAL A 65 8.74 2.93 -12.81
CA VAL A 65 7.45 3.27 -12.20
C VAL A 65 7.63 4.17 -10.97
N TYR A 66 8.63 3.88 -10.13
CA TYR A 66 8.97 4.68 -8.95
C TYR A 66 9.29 6.13 -9.33
N PHE A 67 10.23 6.34 -10.26
CA PHE A 67 10.58 7.70 -10.72
C PHE A 67 9.49 8.41 -11.52
N LYS A 68 8.50 7.68 -12.03
CA LYS A 68 7.40 8.26 -12.80
C LYS A 68 6.22 8.70 -11.92
N TYR A 69 5.94 7.96 -10.86
CA TYR A 69 4.68 8.12 -10.11
C TYR A 69 4.87 8.40 -8.61
N PHE A 70 6.03 8.11 -8.06
CA PHE A 70 6.26 8.11 -6.62
C PHE A 70 7.37 9.08 -6.20
N ALA A 71 8.39 9.26 -7.05
CA ALA A 71 9.53 10.12 -6.79
C ALA A 71 9.63 11.24 -7.83
N PRO A 72 9.39 12.52 -7.47
CA PRO A 72 9.34 13.66 -8.41
C PRO A 72 10.73 14.14 -8.85
N VAL A 73 11.66 13.21 -9.13
CA VAL A 73 13.06 13.53 -9.45
C VAL A 73 13.17 14.30 -10.77
N SER A 74 12.38 13.92 -11.76
CA SER A 74 12.37 14.56 -13.08
C SER A 74 11.84 15.99 -12.99
N GLU A 75 10.81 16.19 -12.18
CA GLU A 75 10.20 17.50 -11.89
C GLU A 75 11.19 18.40 -11.17
N ILE A 76 11.88 17.89 -10.13
CA ILE A 76 12.94 18.63 -9.43
C ILE A 76 14.05 19.05 -10.41
N ALA A 77 14.51 18.12 -11.24
CA ALA A 77 15.55 18.39 -12.24
C ALA A 77 15.12 19.50 -13.21
N GLN A 78 13.90 19.45 -13.71
CA GLN A 78 13.34 20.45 -14.61
C GLN A 78 13.17 21.81 -13.93
N GLN A 79 12.53 21.86 -12.76
CA GLN A 79 12.22 23.12 -12.05
C GLN A 79 13.47 23.87 -11.64
N GLN A 80 14.53 23.14 -11.24
CA GLN A 80 15.79 23.74 -10.80
C GLN A 80 16.82 23.85 -11.93
N ASN A 81 16.52 23.37 -13.13
CA ASN A 81 17.45 23.30 -14.27
C ASN A 81 18.78 22.60 -13.91
N ILE A 82 18.70 21.41 -13.31
CA ILE A 82 19.84 20.57 -12.91
C ILE A 82 19.77 19.19 -13.55
N ALA A 83 20.89 18.47 -13.57
CA ALA A 83 20.93 17.09 -14.04
C ALA A 83 20.07 16.17 -13.15
N PHE A 84 19.52 15.10 -13.74
CA PHE A 84 18.72 14.09 -13.03
C PHE A 84 19.43 13.52 -11.81
N ASP A 85 20.72 13.17 -11.95
CA ASP A 85 21.55 12.64 -10.86
C ASP A 85 21.64 13.62 -9.68
N SER A 86 21.80 14.92 -9.97
CA SER A 86 21.81 15.96 -8.93
C SER A 86 20.46 16.08 -8.23
N ALA A 87 19.36 16.06 -8.99
CA ALA A 87 18.01 16.06 -8.45
C ALA A 87 17.73 14.81 -7.59
N LEU A 88 18.21 13.65 -8.04
CA LEU A 88 18.08 12.39 -7.31
C LEU A 88 18.81 12.45 -5.97
N VAL A 89 20.04 12.96 -5.92
CA VAL A 89 20.77 13.11 -4.66
C VAL A 89 20.06 14.07 -3.71
N GLN A 90 19.50 15.17 -4.22
CA GLN A 90 18.70 16.09 -3.42
C GLN A 90 17.47 15.38 -2.84
N TYR A 91 16.68 14.71 -3.69
CA TYR A 91 15.49 13.97 -3.29
C TYR A 91 15.83 12.88 -2.27
N TYR A 92 16.85 12.07 -2.56
CA TYR A 92 17.33 11.00 -1.69
C TYR A 92 17.68 11.50 -0.29
N ARG A 93 18.45 12.60 -0.19
CA ARG A 93 18.82 13.21 1.10
C ARG A 93 17.61 13.77 1.84
N PHE A 94 16.67 14.36 1.11
CA PHE A 94 15.46 14.93 1.69
C PHE A 94 14.59 13.86 2.37
N ILE A 95 14.43 12.69 1.74
CA ILE A 95 13.57 11.62 2.27
C ILE A 95 14.30 10.60 3.16
N GLN A 96 15.63 10.65 3.24
CA GLN A 96 16.44 9.73 4.06
C GLN A 96 15.96 9.63 5.52
N PRO A 97 15.55 10.72 6.21
CA PRO A 97 15.03 10.62 7.58
C PRO A 97 13.75 9.79 7.68
N LEU A 98 12.84 9.92 6.70
CA LEU A 98 11.62 9.11 6.64
C LEU A 98 11.96 7.64 6.42
N ALA A 99 12.94 7.36 5.56
CA ALA A 99 13.40 6.01 5.29
C ALA A 99 14.03 5.35 6.52
N ALA A 100 14.82 6.10 7.29
CA ALA A 100 15.40 5.60 8.54
C ALA A 100 14.34 5.29 9.60
N ASP A 101 13.32 6.15 9.75
CA ASP A 101 12.22 5.93 10.69
C ASP A 101 11.33 4.76 10.25
N ALA A 102 11.09 4.61 8.94
CA ALA A 102 10.40 3.45 8.37
C ALA A 102 11.17 2.15 8.58
N GLU A 103 12.48 2.14 8.34
CA GLU A 103 13.30 0.95 8.56
C GLU A 103 13.28 0.51 10.01
N LYS A 104 13.36 1.46 10.95
CA LYS A 104 13.29 1.18 12.38
C LYS A 104 11.94 0.55 12.76
N LYS A 105 10.83 1.06 12.21
CA LYS A 105 9.48 0.58 12.55
C LYS A 105 9.14 -0.75 11.86
N PHE A 106 9.65 -0.96 10.64
CA PHE A 106 9.36 -2.10 9.79
C PHE A 106 10.61 -2.95 9.52
N ALA A 107 11.42 -3.19 10.55
CA ALA A 107 12.65 -3.97 10.43
C ALA A 107 12.40 -5.39 9.85
N SER A 108 11.26 -5.99 10.21
CA SER A 108 10.73 -7.25 9.68
C SER A 108 9.33 -7.04 9.08
N THR A 109 9.03 -7.80 8.02
CA THR A 109 7.74 -7.80 7.32
C THR A 109 6.94 -9.09 7.53
N ASP A 110 7.46 -10.05 8.30
CA ASP A 110 6.89 -11.41 8.45
C ASP A 110 5.44 -11.40 8.93
N LYS A 111 5.09 -10.48 9.83
CA LYS A 111 3.71 -10.31 10.31
C LYS A 111 2.80 -9.85 9.16
N LEU A 112 3.25 -8.86 8.41
CA LEU A 112 2.50 -8.29 7.29
C LEU A 112 2.32 -9.31 6.16
N GLU A 113 3.36 -10.10 5.86
CA GLU A 113 3.30 -11.21 4.90
C GLU A 113 2.21 -12.21 5.28
N LYS A 114 2.23 -12.71 6.52
CA LYS A 114 1.21 -13.67 7.00
C LYS A 114 -0.20 -13.11 6.97
N GLU A 115 -0.37 -11.84 7.33
CA GLU A 115 -1.68 -11.19 7.29
C GLU A 115 -2.16 -10.99 5.84
N LEU A 116 -1.29 -10.57 4.92
CA LEU A 116 -1.60 -10.48 3.50
C LEU A 116 -1.93 -11.86 2.91
N GLU A 117 -1.17 -12.90 3.22
CA GLU A 117 -1.49 -14.27 2.79
C GLU A 117 -2.89 -14.69 3.21
N SER A 118 -3.24 -14.50 4.49
CA SER A 118 -4.55 -14.86 5.02
C SER A 118 -5.67 -14.11 4.29
N ASN A 119 -5.51 -12.80 4.07
CA ASN A 119 -6.52 -11.98 3.41
C ASN A 119 -6.61 -12.25 1.90
N LEU A 120 -5.49 -12.51 1.23
CA LEU A 120 -5.47 -12.79 -0.20
C LEU A 120 -6.03 -14.18 -0.53
N ARG A 121 -6.04 -15.14 0.40
CA ARG A 121 -6.80 -16.40 0.23
C ARG A 121 -8.28 -16.13 0.02
N TYR A 122 -8.86 -15.19 0.77
CA TYR A 122 -10.26 -14.78 0.56
C TYR A 122 -10.44 -14.10 -0.80
N VAL A 123 -9.52 -13.22 -1.20
CA VAL A 123 -9.57 -12.61 -2.54
C VAL A 123 -9.55 -13.68 -3.63
N LYS A 124 -8.65 -14.66 -3.52
CA LYS A 124 -8.52 -15.79 -4.46
C LYS A 124 -9.77 -16.68 -4.48
N HIS A 125 -10.41 -16.90 -3.33
CA HIS A 125 -11.67 -17.64 -3.22
C HIS A 125 -12.78 -16.97 -4.05
N TYR A 126 -12.98 -15.66 -3.89
CA TYR A 126 -14.02 -14.92 -4.60
C TYR A 126 -13.66 -14.57 -6.06
N PHE A 127 -12.36 -14.50 -6.36
CA PHE A 127 -11.83 -14.20 -7.69
C PHE A 127 -10.79 -15.25 -8.11
N PRO A 128 -11.22 -16.44 -8.58
CA PRO A 128 -10.30 -17.54 -8.88
C PRO A 128 -9.21 -17.21 -9.93
N SER A 129 -9.46 -16.24 -10.82
CA SER A 129 -8.49 -15.75 -11.81
C SER A 129 -7.45 -14.79 -11.23
N PHE A 130 -7.65 -14.28 -10.00
CA PHE A 130 -6.69 -13.43 -9.31
C PHE A 130 -5.35 -14.16 -9.15
N ARG A 131 -4.27 -13.52 -9.54
CA ARG A 131 -2.91 -14.02 -9.32
C ARG A 131 -2.35 -13.32 -8.10
N THR A 132 -1.56 -14.05 -7.33
CA THR A 132 -0.81 -13.47 -6.23
C THR A 132 0.06 -12.35 -6.78
N PRO A 133 -0.03 -11.13 -6.24
CA PRO A 133 0.72 -10.01 -6.76
C PRO A 133 2.15 -10.04 -6.26
N VAL A 134 3.04 -9.39 -6.99
CA VAL A 134 4.33 -8.98 -6.43
C VAL A 134 4.03 -7.93 -5.36
N VAL A 135 4.61 -8.07 -4.17
CA VAL A 135 4.45 -7.07 -3.10
C VAL A 135 5.77 -6.37 -2.84
N LEU A 136 5.77 -5.04 -2.96
CA LEU A 136 6.92 -4.18 -2.75
C LEU A 136 6.63 -3.18 -1.64
N THR A 137 7.64 -2.86 -0.84
CA THR A 137 7.61 -1.70 0.05
C THR A 137 8.44 -0.56 -0.52
N SER A 138 7.95 0.66 -0.40
CA SER A 138 8.64 1.88 -0.81
C SER A 138 8.63 2.91 0.32
N VAL A 139 9.54 3.89 0.22
CA VAL A 139 9.48 5.13 1.00
C VAL A 139 9.64 6.29 0.01
N GLU A 140 8.78 7.29 0.18
CA GLU A 140 8.68 8.45 -0.72
C GLU A 140 8.53 9.74 0.11
N SER A 141 8.56 10.89 -0.56
CA SER A 141 8.19 12.17 0.05
C SER A 141 6.69 12.22 0.33
N LEU A 142 6.30 12.85 1.44
CA LEU A 142 4.90 13.16 1.72
C LEU A 142 4.34 14.17 0.69
N ASN A 143 3.18 13.87 0.14
CA ASN A 143 2.49 14.64 -0.90
C ASN A 143 0.98 14.75 -0.59
N PRO A 144 0.59 15.63 0.34
CA PRO A 144 -0.80 15.75 0.79
C PRO A 144 -1.78 16.19 -0.31
N GLU A 145 -1.28 16.72 -1.43
CA GLU A 145 -2.08 17.07 -2.59
C GLU A 145 -2.54 15.83 -3.37
N ASN A 146 -1.89 14.68 -3.20
CA ASN A 146 -2.28 13.43 -3.82
C ASN A 146 -3.42 12.77 -3.02
N PRO A 147 -4.66 12.72 -3.55
CA PRO A 147 -5.81 12.17 -2.82
C PRO A 147 -5.70 10.66 -2.55
N ASN A 148 -4.81 9.95 -3.26
CA ASN A 148 -4.58 8.52 -3.06
C ASN A 148 -3.50 8.23 -2.02
N GLU A 149 -2.68 9.23 -1.66
CA GLU A 149 -1.58 9.04 -0.72
C GLU A 149 -2.09 8.56 0.65
N VAL A 150 -3.27 9.03 1.07
CA VAL A 150 -3.86 8.69 2.37
C VAL A 150 -4.04 7.20 2.62
N TYR A 151 -4.05 6.38 1.57
CA TYR A 151 -4.16 4.94 1.71
C TYR A 151 -2.81 4.23 1.87
N GLY A 152 -1.70 4.87 1.49
CA GLY A 152 -0.35 4.29 1.56
C GLY A 152 -0.15 3.03 0.73
N THR A 153 -1.08 2.69 -0.16
CA THR A 153 -1.03 1.46 -0.96
C THR A 153 -1.53 1.71 -2.37
N THR A 154 -0.76 1.26 -3.36
CA THR A 154 -1.07 1.39 -4.78
C THR A 154 -0.97 0.03 -5.44
N PHE A 155 -1.94 -0.32 -6.30
CA PHE A 155 -1.89 -1.53 -7.10
C PHE A 155 -1.75 -1.17 -8.58
N TYR A 156 -0.67 -1.63 -9.21
CA TYR A 156 -0.37 -1.33 -10.61
C TYR A 156 0.33 -2.54 -11.26
N GLN A 157 -0.17 -2.98 -12.42
CA GLN A 157 0.42 -4.08 -13.21
C GLN A 157 0.84 -5.30 -12.36
N ASP A 158 -0.13 -5.88 -11.64
CA ASP A 158 0.08 -7.04 -10.76
C ASP A 158 1.08 -6.83 -9.61
N THR A 159 1.43 -5.57 -9.33
CA THR A 159 2.31 -5.18 -8.22
C THR A 159 1.52 -4.37 -7.20
N LEU A 160 1.54 -4.84 -5.96
CA LEU A 160 1.09 -4.09 -4.79
C LEU A 160 2.29 -3.35 -4.20
N VAL A 161 2.22 -2.03 -4.18
CA VAL A 161 3.22 -1.15 -3.56
C VAL A 161 2.65 -0.66 -2.23
N ILE A 162 3.44 -0.80 -1.16
CA ILE A 162 3.11 -0.34 0.18
C ILE A 162 4.10 0.76 0.58
N SER A 163 3.63 2.00 0.60
CA SER A 163 4.42 3.19 0.93
C SER A 163 4.52 3.32 2.46
N LEU A 164 5.63 2.83 3.04
CA LEU A 164 5.82 2.66 4.48
C LEU A 164 5.74 3.98 5.26
N GLN A 165 6.10 5.10 4.62
CA GLN A 165 6.04 6.42 5.25
C GLN A 165 4.61 6.84 5.61
N MET A 166 3.59 6.18 5.07
CA MET A 166 2.18 6.43 5.41
C MET A 166 1.69 5.62 6.61
N PHE A 167 2.54 4.78 7.21
CA PHE A 167 2.17 3.87 8.31
C PHE A 167 3.06 4.07 9.55
N LEU A 168 3.69 5.24 9.69
CA LEU A 168 4.60 5.53 10.81
C LEU A 168 3.87 5.80 12.12
N GLY A 169 2.54 5.81 12.10
CA GLY A 169 1.64 5.99 13.24
C GLY A 169 1.01 7.37 13.21
N LYS A 170 -0.26 7.47 13.65
CA LYS A 170 -1.08 8.67 13.43
C LYS A 170 -0.47 9.96 13.98
N ASP A 171 0.35 9.84 15.04
CA ASP A 171 1.01 10.97 15.71
C ASP A 171 2.47 11.17 15.25
N TYR A 172 2.88 10.56 14.14
CA TYR A 172 4.23 10.75 13.60
C TYR A 172 4.47 12.22 13.23
N LYS A 173 5.58 12.77 13.71
CA LYS A 173 5.91 14.20 13.71
C LYS A 173 5.88 14.87 12.33
N ALA A 174 6.14 14.13 11.25
CA ALA A 174 6.18 14.69 9.90
C ALA A 174 4.77 14.85 9.29
N TYR A 175 3.74 14.27 9.90
CA TYR A 175 2.36 14.46 9.47
C TYR A 175 1.83 15.79 10.00
N ASP A 176 1.99 16.84 9.21
CA ASP A 176 1.44 18.16 9.51
C ASP A 176 -0.10 18.06 9.67
N PRO A 177 -0.69 18.37 10.83
CA PRO A 177 -2.13 18.28 11.06
C PRO A 177 -2.97 19.20 10.16
N THR A 178 -2.37 20.25 9.57
CA THR A 178 -3.04 21.15 8.63
C THR A 178 -3.19 20.50 7.24
N GLN A 179 -2.23 19.67 6.85
CA GLN A 179 -2.21 18.94 5.58
C GLN A 179 -2.86 17.56 5.71
N TYR A 180 -2.68 16.92 6.86
CA TYR A 180 -3.26 15.64 7.24
C TYR A 180 -4.12 15.78 8.51
N PRO A 181 -5.40 16.15 8.38
CA PRO A 181 -6.29 16.23 9.52
C PRO A 181 -6.47 14.88 10.24
N ASP A 182 -6.89 14.92 11.50
CA ASP A 182 -6.99 13.76 12.39
C ASP A 182 -7.73 12.56 11.78
N TYR A 183 -8.82 12.81 11.05
CA TYR A 183 -9.61 11.73 10.44
C TYR A 183 -8.85 10.99 9.32
N LEU A 184 -7.88 11.65 8.66
CA LEU A 184 -6.96 11.00 7.72
C LEU A 184 -5.88 10.24 8.50
N ARG A 185 -5.20 10.91 9.44
CA ARG A 185 -4.06 10.35 10.19
C ARG A 185 -4.40 9.12 11.01
N ARG A 186 -5.65 8.96 11.46
CA ARG A 186 -6.11 7.72 12.11
C ARG A 186 -5.86 6.47 11.27
N ARG A 187 -5.75 6.60 9.94
CA ARG A 187 -5.44 5.52 9.00
C ARG A 187 -3.95 5.33 8.72
N PHE A 188 -3.08 6.15 9.33
CA PHE A 188 -1.62 6.09 9.15
C PHE A 188 -0.94 5.16 10.17
N GLU A 189 -1.71 4.23 10.73
CA GLU A 189 -1.23 3.21 11.64
C GLU A 189 -0.98 1.90 10.89
N PRO A 190 -0.01 1.06 11.33
CA PRO A 190 0.31 -0.22 10.68
C PRO A 190 -0.90 -1.15 10.46
N GLU A 191 -1.90 -1.10 11.33
CA GLU A 191 -3.11 -1.92 11.23
C GLU A 191 -3.92 -1.65 9.95
N TYR A 192 -3.69 -0.50 9.30
CA TYR A 192 -4.33 -0.15 8.03
C TYR A 192 -3.60 -0.64 6.79
N MET A 193 -2.38 -1.18 6.92
CA MET A 193 -1.60 -1.67 5.78
C MET A 193 -2.39 -2.73 5.00
N VAL A 194 -2.83 -3.80 5.69
CA VAL A 194 -3.56 -4.91 5.06
C VAL A 194 -4.92 -4.48 4.50
N PRO A 195 -5.81 -3.80 5.27
CA PRO A 195 -7.08 -3.32 4.72
C PRO A 195 -6.92 -2.42 3.49
N ASN A 196 -5.93 -1.51 3.50
CA ASN A 196 -5.69 -0.62 2.36
C ASN A 196 -5.12 -1.38 1.17
N SER A 197 -4.25 -2.37 1.39
CA SER A 197 -3.75 -3.26 0.32
C SER A 197 -4.90 -4.02 -0.35
N ILE A 198 -5.80 -4.62 0.43
CA ILE A 198 -6.97 -5.33 -0.11
C ILE A 198 -7.90 -4.36 -0.85
N ARG A 199 -8.09 -3.14 -0.34
CA ARG A 199 -8.86 -2.08 -1.03
C ARG A 199 -8.26 -1.73 -2.40
N ALA A 200 -6.93 -1.57 -2.48
CA ALA A 200 -6.24 -1.25 -3.73
C ALA A 200 -6.43 -2.35 -4.78
N ILE A 201 -6.32 -3.62 -4.36
CA ILE A 201 -6.58 -4.79 -5.21
C ILE A 201 -8.04 -4.84 -5.67
N ALA A 202 -8.99 -4.67 -4.74
CA ALA A 202 -10.41 -4.72 -5.03
C ALA A 202 -10.85 -3.65 -6.05
N GLN A 203 -10.22 -2.46 -6.03
CA GLN A 203 -10.52 -1.39 -6.98
C GLN A 203 -10.21 -1.79 -8.44
N ILE A 204 -9.16 -2.58 -8.66
CA ILE A 204 -8.80 -3.10 -9.98
C ILE A 204 -9.72 -4.23 -10.39
N LEU A 205 -9.99 -5.18 -9.49
CA LEU A 205 -10.91 -6.29 -9.74
C LEU A 205 -12.30 -5.80 -10.16
N ARG A 206 -12.83 -4.76 -9.48
CA ARG A 206 -14.10 -4.12 -9.85
C ARG A 206 -14.05 -3.47 -11.23
N THR A 207 -12.94 -2.83 -11.58
CA THR A 207 -12.78 -2.17 -12.87
C THR A 207 -12.74 -3.18 -14.01
N THR A 208 -12.01 -4.29 -13.83
CA THR A 208 -11.97 -5.41 -14.78
C THR A 208 -13.35 -6.04 -14.93
N ALA A 209 -14.05 -6.33 -13.83
CA ALA A 209 -15.41 -6.86 -13.88
C ALA A 209 -16.36 -5.91 -14.63
N LYS A 210 -16.30 -4.59 -14.34
CA LYS A 210 -17.12 -3.58 -15.03
C LYS A 210 -16.85 -3.58 -16.55
N LYS A 211 -15.59 -3.66 -16.98
CA LYS A 211 -15.26 -3.75 -18.42
C LYS A 211 -15.85 -5.02 -19.05
N ILE A 212 -15.69 -6.17 -18.38
CA ILE A 212 -16.26 -7.44 -18.84
C ILE A 212 -17.79 -7.34 -18.99
N PHE A 213 -18.50 -6.76 -18.01
CA PHE A 213 -19.95 -6.58 -18.09
C PHE A 213 -20.38 -5.61 -19.21
N GLN A 214 -19.59 -4.56 -19.46
CA GLN A 214 -19.84 -3.61 -20.54
C GLN A 214 -19.61 -4.24 -21.92
N GLU A 215 -18.53 -5.01 -22.07
CA GLU A 215 -18.19 -5.75 -23.30
C GLU A 215 -19.17 -6.90 -23.58
N ALA A 216 -19.67 -7.57 -22.53
CA ALA A 216 -20.66 -8.63 -22.62
C ALA A 216 -22.08 -8.16 -23.00
N LYS A 217 -22.28 -6.87 -23.30
CA LYS A 217 -23.59 -6.26 -23.63
C LYS A 217 -24.70 -6.70 -22.67
N TYR A 218 -24.56 -6.39 -21.38
CA TYR A 218 -25.69 -6.52 -20.45
C TYR A 218 -26.83 -5.59 -20.90
N LYS A 219 -27.84 -6.17 -21.54
CA LYS A 219 -29.17 -5.55 -21.69
C LYS A 219 -29.93 -5.86 -20.39
N PRO A 220 -30.10 -4.90 -19.46
CA PRO A 220 -31.01 -5.13 -18.34
C PRO A 220 -32.39 -5.47 -18.91
N LYS A 221 -33.02 -6.52 -18.36
CA LYS A 221 -34.46 -6.71 -18.52
C LYS A 221 -35.20 -5.62 -17.76
#